data_AF-A0A441TN11-F1
#
_entry.id   AF-A0A441TN11-F1
#
_cell.length_a   1.000
_cell.length_b   1.000
_cell.length_c   1.000
_cell.angle_alpha   90.00
_cell.angle_beta   90.00
_cell.angle_gamma   90.00
#
_symmetry.space_group_name_H-M   'P 1'
#
loop_
_entity.id
_entity.type
_entity.pdbx_description
1 polymer ?
#
loop_
_entity_poly.entity_id
_entity_poly.type
_entity_poly.pdbx_seq_one_letter_code
_entity_poly.pdbx_strand_id
1 'polypeptide(L)'
;MGEIFDDVRSADRALLNSFPLLDEHVPTLSALSQQRKAVTRVLHAACLAYFRGSGTLERIDRKVLAAVKTDLGGYDGYGEGEGKALEAEIDRLLFGDLSDIEAYAREFIESQLTQPGDPPNDVGWLRHKQAFKPLQKTLALEWLERFPEMPKGARDALFDICAEHADRSRLRHLIEQQCAAWTGREAKTDDEKSDQKFWFLRALFFLEDPPGAVWEALKADPQTITRLEHRAGRFYRDDAVGWPVLSAKKVFAILDAYVDVWPKVFLPSSWGTGDPPGETAYRFLSDVVHLIGRDSPDQSLPVLDKLLSDDRFADFHRDARSMKAAAHRKQALQDFRTPSAKDIVNFLDHSKFATVEDLRALLVEELAEYQRWVQGAETDPLNMFYPGGEHLDENSSRDRIVDRLQVRMSALNLSVAIEHHMAHANRCDITASVMIDGRRRLLVIEVKGQWHSKLFSAASAQLHDRYSVHPDAADQGIYLVLWFGAGEKIAGRKDLSITTTAQLKDAIIEQLPVDLRRVIDVVILDLSRRP
;
A
#
# COMPACT_ATOMS: atom_id res chain seq x y z
N MET A 1 -58.03 26.08 2.62
CA MET A 1 -58.26 25.12 3.71
C MET A 1 -57.39 25.53 4.90
N GLY A 2 -57.81 26.58 5.60
CA GLY A 2 -57.25 26.96 6.89
C GLY A 2 -58.27 26.61 7.95
N GLU A 3 -57.78 26.18 9.12
CA GLU A 3 -58.53 25.79 10.33
C GLU A 3 -59.25 24.43 10.28
N ILE A 4 -58.55 23.35 10.63
CA ILE A 4 -59.05 22.31 11.55
C ILE A 4 -57.84 21.68 12.26
N PHE A 5 -57.47 22.17 13.44
CA PHE A 5 -56.99 21.41 14.61
C PHE A 5 -56.84 22.41 15.78
N ASP A 6 -57.88 22.50 16.63
CA ASP A 6 -58.02 23.54 17.67
C ASP A 6 -57.34 23.19 19.02
N ASP A 7 -56.64 22.05 19.12
CA ASP A 7 -55.78 21.69 20.27
C ASP A 7 -54.87 20.53 19.85
N VAL A 8 -53.56 20.62 20.10
CA VAL A 8 -52.60 19.51 19.89
C VAL A 8 -53.06 18.26 20.64
N ARG A 9 -53.69 18.43 21.81
CA ARG A 9 -54.26 17.32 22.60
C ARG A 9 -55.42 16.61 21.89
N SER A 10 -56.13 17.29 21.01
CA SER A 10 -57.20 16.67 20.19
C SER A 10 -56.61 15.79 19.10
N ALA A 11 -55.50 16.21 18.48
CA ALA A 11 -54.77 15.38 17.52
C ALA A 11 -54.15 14.14 18.20
N ASP A 12 -53.53 14.30 19.37
CA ASP A 12 -52.99 13.17 20.15
C ASP A 12 -54.09 12.20 20.55
N ARG A 13 -55.24 12.68 21.04
CA ARG A 13 -56.39 11.82 21.35
C ARG A 13 -56.91 11.07 20.12
N ALA A 14 -56.97 11.73 18.96
CA ALA A 14 -57.39 11.08 17.72
C ALA A 14 -56.42 9.96 17.30
N LEU A 15 -55.11 10.20 17.42
CA LEU A 15 -54.07 9.20 17.17
C LEU A 15 -54.18 8.02 18.13
N LEU A 16 -54.31 8.28 19.44
CA LEU A 16 -54.43 7.22 20.46
C LEU A 16 -55.69 6.36 20.26
N ASN A 17 -56.79 6.95 19.81
CA ASN A 17 -58.03 6.24 19.53
C ASN A 17 -58.03 5.55 18.14
N SER A 18 -56.96 5.70 17.35
CA SER A 18 -56.88 5.11 16.01
C SER A 18 -56.56 3.61 16.02
N PHE A 19 -55.93 3.07 17.09
CA PHE A 19 -55.53 1.67 17.12
C PHE A 19 -56.69 0.68 16.87
N PRO A 20 -57.84 0.78 17.57
CA PRO A 20 -58.97 -0.13 17.31
C PRO A 20 -59.60 0.08 15.92
N LEU A 21 -59.58 1.31 15.40
CA LEU A 21 -60.14 1.64 14.08
C LEU A 21 -59.29 1.08 12.94
N LEU A 22 -57.98 0.95 13.16
CA LEU A 22 -57.02 0.48 12.15
C LEU A 22 -56.63 -0.99 12.33
N ASP A 23 -57.17 -1.68 13.35
CA ASP A 23 -56.72 -3.02 13.76
C ASP A 23 -56.84 -4.08 12.65
N GLU A 24 -57.94 -4.02 11.87
CA GLU A 24 -58.19 -4.88 10.70
C GLU A 24 -57.40 -4.44 9.46
N HIS A 25 -56.85 -3.23 9.47
CA HIS A 25 -56.10 -2.62 8.38
C HIS A 25 -54.58 -2.64 8.59
N VAL A 26 -54.10 -3.21 9.70
CA VAL A 26 -52.68 -3.36 9.96
C VAL A 26 -52.07 -4.28 8.89
N PRO A 27 -51.15 -3.78 8.06
CA PRO A 27 -50.58 -4.59 7.00
C PRO A 27 -49.56 -5.59 7.55
N THR A 28 -49.49 -6.76 6.90
CA THR A 28 -48.45 -7.75 7.18
C THR A 28 -47.08 -7.25 6.68
N LEU A 29 -46.00 -7.80 7.22
CA LEU A 29 -44.64 -7.45 6.75
C LEU A 29 -44.45 -7.81 5.28
N SER A 30 -44.99 -8.95 4.84
CA SER A 30 -44.99 -9.33 3.42
C SER A 30 -45.72 -8.30 2.52
N ALA A 31 -46.83 -7.70 2.99
CA ALA A 31 -47.48 -6.64 2.22
C ALA A 31 -46.67 -5.34 2.21
N LEU A 32 -45.98 -5.03 3.31
CA LEU A 32 -45.13 -3.85 3.44
C LEU A 32 -43.83 -3.95 2.66
N SER A 33 -43.29 -5.16 2.48
CA SER A 33 -42.08 -5.38 1.68
C SER A 33 -42.33 -5.03 0.22
N GLN A 34 -43.54 -5.28 -0.30
CA GLN A 34 -43.93 -4.93 -1.67
C GLN A 34 -44.22 -3.44 -1.85
N GLN A 35 -44.94 -2.83 -0.91
CA GLN A 35 -45.32 -1.43 -1.00
C GLN A 35 -45.58 -0.83 0.38
N ARG A 36 -44.97 0.34 0.64
CA ARG A 36 -45.29 1.13 1.83
C ARG A 36 -46.74 1.57 1.81
N LYS A 37 -47.43 1.45 2.94
CA LYS A 37 -48.84 1.83 3.08
C LYS A 37 -48.99 3.05 3.96
N ALA A 38 -49.90 3.95 3.60
CA ALA A 38 -50.14 5.18 4.36
C ALA A 38 -50.59 4.90 5.81
N VAL A 39 -51.28 3.77 6.04
CA VAL A 39 -51.71 3.34 7.38
C VAL A 39 -50.52 3.17 8.33
N THR A 40 -49.36 2.75 7.85
CA THR A 40 -48.16 2.53 8.67
C THR A 40 -47.67 3.84 9.29
N ARG A 41 -47.79 4.96 8.56
CA ARG A 41 -47.44 6.29 9.03
C ARG A 41 -48.38 6.77 10.15
N VAL A 42 -49.67 6.46 10.04
CA VAL A 42 -50.67 6.79 11.07
C VAL A 42 -50.40 5.96 12.33
N LEU A 43 -50.19 4.65 12.18
CA LEU A 43 -49.84 3.76 13.29
C LEU A 43 -48.53 4.19 13.97
N HIS A 44 -47.53 4.62 13.19
CA HIS A 44 -46.29 5.15 13.73
C HIS A 44 -46.53 6.41 14.57
N ALA A 45 -47.25 7.40 14.03
CA ALA A 45 -47.60 8.61 14.78
C ALA A 45 -48.38 8.27 16.07
N ALA A 46 -49.29 7.30 16.02
CA ALA A 46 -50.03 6.82 17.19
C ALA A 46 -49.13 6.13 18.22
N CYS A 47 -48.18 5.29 17.80
CA CYS A 47 -47.18 4.68 18.68
C CYS A 47 -46.30 5.74 19.33
N LEU A 48 -45.86 6.76 18.58
CA LEU A 48 -45.06 7.86 19.14
C LEU A 48 -45.86 8.66 20.18
N ALA A 49 -47.10 9.03 19.87
CA ALA A 49 -47.98 9.73 20.82
C ALA A 49 -48.26 8.90 22.09
N TYR A 50 -48.49 7.59 21.93
CA TYR A 50 -48.65 6.67 23.05
C TYR A 50 -47.38 6.62 23.91
N PHE A 51 -46.23 6.40 23.27
CA PHE A 51 -44.92 6.31 23.93
C PHE A 51 -44.58 7.59 24.71
N ARG A 52 -44.90 8.77 24.18
CA ARG A 52 -44.74 10.06 24.90
C ARG A 52 -45.52 10.12 26.21
N GLY A 53 -46.72 9.53 26.25
CA GLY A 53 -47.59 9.54 27.42
C GLY A 53 -47.27 8.45 28.44
N SER A 54 -46.85 7.26 27.99
CA SER A 54 -46.68 6.08 28.83
C SER A 54 -45.21 5.72 29.13
N GLY A 55 -44.27 6.14 28.28
CA GLY A 55 -42.88 5.69 28.29
C GLY A 55 -42.67 4.23 27.84
N THR A 56 -43.72 3.53 27.39
CA THR A 56 -43.64 2.10 26.97
C THR A 56 -44.72 1.76 25.95
N LEU A 57 -44.51 0.70 25.16
CA LEU A 57 -45.46 0.21 24.15
C LEU A 57 -46.06 -1.18 24.48
N GLU A 58 -45.92 -1.69 25.71
CA GLU A 58 -46.36 -3.04 26.12
C GLU A 58 -47.84 -3.38 25.88
N ARG A 59 -48.71 -2.35 25.82
CA ARG A 59 -50.15 -2.54 25.55
C ARG A 59 -50.53 -2.47 24.08
N ILE A 60 -49.57 -2.17 23.21
CA ILE A 60 -49.78 -2.11 21.76
C ILE A 60 -49.53 -3.50 21.18
N ASP A 61 -50.44 -3.96 20.32
CA ASP A 61 -50.34 -5.27 19.69
C ASP A 61 -49.01 -5.42 18.92
N ARG A 62 -48.36 -6.57 19.08
CA ARG A 62 -47.12 -6.93 18.40
C ARG A 62 -47.24 -6.78 16.87
N LYS A 63 -48.40 -7.06 16.26
CA LYS A 63 -48.61 -6.87 14.81
C LYS A 63 -48.47 -5.40 14.38
N VAL A 64 -48.93 -4.47 15.22
CA VAL A 64 -48.81 -3.02 14.98
C VAL A 64 -47.35 -2.60 15.13
N LEU A 65 -46.68 -3.06 16.19
CA LEU A 65 -45.26 -2.76 16.41
C LEU A 65 -44.39 -3.26 15.25
N ALA A 66 -44.67 -4.46 14.73
CA ALA A 66 -43.96 -5.04 13.60
C ALA A 66 -44.13 -4.20 12.33
N ALA A 67 -45.35 -3.74 12.05
CA ALA A 67 -45.62 -2.84 10.93
C ALA A 67 -44.93 -1.48 11.10
N VAL A 68 -45.02 -0.87 12.29
CA VAL A 68 -44.42 0.44 12.59
C VAL A 68 -42.90 0.41 12.48
N LYS A 69 -42.24 -0.70 12.84
CA LYS A 69 -40.79 -0.86 12.69
C LYS A 69 -40.30 -0.58 11.27
N THR A 70 -41.10 -0.84 10.24
CA THR A 70 -40.81 -0.57 8.81
C THR A 70 -40.77 0.92 8.45
N ASP A 71 -41.36 1.78 9.28
CA ASP A 71 -41.55 3.20 9.00
C ASP A 71 -40.97 4.12 10.09
N LEU A 72 -39.85 3.73 10.70
CA LEU A 72 -39.19 4.53 11.74
C LEU A 72 -38.17 5.53 11.16
N GLY A 73 -38.34 6.81 11.50
CA GLY A 73 -37.38 7.90 11.23
C GLY A 73 -37.77 8.84 10.08
N GLY A 74 -37.03 9.95 9.96
CA GLY A 74 -37.15 10.91 8.85
C GLY A 74 -38.30 11.92 8.93
N TYR A 75 -38.97 12.03 10.08
CA TYR A 75 -40.05 13.00 10.29
C TYR A 75 -39.58 14.16 11.18
N ASP A 76 -39.97 15.39 10.83
CA ASP A 76 -39.59 16.61 11.57
C ASP A 76 -40.23 16.71 12.97
N GLY A 77 -41.16 15.81 13.30
CA GLY A 77 -41.94 15.83 14.54
C GLY A 77 -41.27 15.18 15.76
N TYR A 78 -40.02 14.71 15.66
CA TYR A 78 -39.29 14.09 16.76
C TYR A 78 -38.55 15.11 17.63
N GLY A 79 -38.55 14.88 18.94
CA GLY A 79 -37.57 15.48 19.84
C GLY A 79 -36.18 14.87 19.67
N GLU A 80 -35.15 15.54 20.19
CA GLU A 80 -33.77 15.04 20.17
C GLU A 80 -33.68 13.67 20.88
N GLY A 81 -33.16 12.66 20.20
CA GLY A 81 -33.01 11.30 20.73
C GLY A 81 -34.31 10.48 20.82
N GLU A 82 -35.48 11.08 20.63
CA GLU A 82 -36.78 10.44 20.80
C GLU A 82 -37.00 9.28 19.82
N GLY A 83 -36.63 9.47 18.55
CA GLY A 83 -36.74 8.41 17.54
C GLY A 83 -35.89 7.18 17.87
N LYS A 84 -34.70 7.38 18.45
CA LYS A 84 -33.84 6.27 18.90
C LYS A 84 -34.44 5.54 20.11
N ALA A 85 -35.03 6.28 21.05
CA ALA A 85 -35.69 5.70 22.22
C ALA A 85 -36.94 4.89 21.83
N LEU A 86 -37.76 5.42 20.91
CA LEU A 86 -38.91 4.71 20.35
C LEU A 86 -38.47 3.43 19.63
N GLU A 87 -37.44 3.51 18.79
CA GLU A 87 -36.91 2.34 18.08
C GLU A 87 -36.40 1.27 19.05
N ALA A 88 -35.69 1.66 20.11
CA ALA A 88 -35.20 0.73 21.13
C ALA A 88 -36.33 0.03 21.90
N GLU A 89 -37.42 0.74 22.22
CA GLU A 89 -38.59 0.15 22.87
C GLU A 89 -39.31 -0.84 21.94
N ILE A 90 -39.47 -0.49 20.66
CA ILE A 90 -40.03 -1.40 19.66
C ILE A 90 -39.16 -2.65 19.53
N ASP A 91 -37.84 -2.49 19.44
CA ASP A 91 -36.90 -3.61 19.34
C ASP A 91 -36.98 -4.52 20.57
N ARG A 92 -37.08 -3.96 21.79
CA ARG A 92 -37.25 -4.72 23.03
C ARG A 92 -38.52 -5.58 23.04
N LEU A 93 -39.60 -5.09 22.45
CA LEU A 93 -40.90 -5.77 22.44
C LEU A 93 -41.05 -6.77 21.29
N LEU A 94 -40.36 -6.53 20.16
CA LEU A 94 -40.38 -7.42 19.00
C LEU A 94 -39.36 -8.56 19.13
N PHE A 95 -38.18 -8.29 19.67
CA PHE A 95 -37.06 -9.21 19.58
C PHE A 95 -36.64 -9.72 20.97
N GLY A 96 -37.02 -10.96 21.29
CA GLY A 96 -36.59 -11.65 22.50
C GLY A 96 -35.19 -12.23 22.36
N ASP A 97 -34.86 -12.73 21.17
CA ASP A 97 -33.54 -13.25 20.83
C ASP A 97 -33.17 -13.00 19.35
N LEU A 98 -32.02 -13.53 18.92
CA LEU A 98 -31.53 -13.38 17.56
C LEU A 98 -32.45 -14.06 16.51
N SER A 99 -33.18 -15.11 16.88
CA SER A 99 -34.06 -15.83 15.96
C SER A 99 -35.28 -14.99 15.57
N ASP A 100 -35.80 -14.18 16.50
CA ASP A 100 -36.87 -13.21 16.20
C ASP A 100 -36.41 -12.14 15.20
N ILE A 101 -35.18 -11.65 15.36
CA ILE A 101 -34.58 -10.64 14.47
C ILE A 101 -34.38 -11.24 13.07
N GLU A 102 -33.87 -12.46 13.01
CA GLU A 102 -33.68 -13.19 11.75
C GLU A 102 -35.03 -13.44 11.06
N ALA A 103 -36.04 -13.93 11.79
CA ALA A 103 -37.37 -14.17 11.25
C ALA A 103 -37.98 -12.89 10.65
N TYR A 104 -37.85 -11.77 11.36
CA TYR A 104 -38.30 -10.46 10.87
C TYR A 104 -37.55 -10.03 9.60
N ALA A 105 -36.22 -10.17 9.59
CA ALA A 105 -35.39 -9.84 8.43
C ALA A 105 -35.77 -10.69 7.21
N ARG A 106 -36.06 -11.98 7.40
CA ARG A 106 -36.50 -12.89 6.33
C ARG A 106 -37.91 -12.57 5.83
N GLU A 107 -38.85 -12.27 6.72
CA GLU A 107 -40.21 -11.94 6.28
C GLU A 107 -40.25 -10.60 5.52
N PHE A 108 -39.55 -9.59 6.03
CA PHE A 108 -39.60 -8.23 5.49
C PHE A 108 -38.51 -7.95 4.44
N ILE A 109 -37.23 -8.06 4.80
CA ILE A 109 -36.10 -7.65 3.95
C ILE A 109 -35.82 -8.67 2.84
N GLU A 110 -35.75 -9.97 3.16
CA GLU A 110 -35.49 -11.03 2.15
C GLU A 110 -36.56 -11.03 1.05
N SER A 111 -37.83 -10.78 1.41
CA SER A 111 -38.92 -10.64 0.43
C SER A 111 -38.67 -9.55 -0.61
N GLN A 112 -37.96 -8.47 -0.26
CA GLN A 112 -37.63 -7.37 -1.18
C GLN A 112 -36.58 -7.78 -2.23
N LEU A 113 -35.75 -8.79 -1.93
CA LEU A 113 -34.69 -9.25 -2.83
C LEU A 113 -35.21 -9.98 -4.07
N THR A 114 -36.48 -10.39 -4.06
CA THR A 114 -37.12 -11.09 -5.18
C THR A 114 -37.91 -10.16 -6.10
N GLN A 115 -37.94 -8.86 -5.79
CA GLN A 115 -38.72 -7.91 -6.57
C GLN A 115 -38.02 -7.56 -7.89
N PRO A 116 -38.78 -7.49 -9.01
CA PRO A 116 -38.20 -7.16 -10.30
C PRO A 116 -37.75 -5.69 -10.36
N GLY A 117 -36.65 -5.44 -11.07
CA GLY A 117 -36.08 -4.10 -11.24
C GLY A 117 -35.13 -3.71 -10.10
N ASP A 118 -35.03 -2.42 -9.81
CA ASP A 118 -34.17 -1.89 -8.75
C ASP A 118 -34.95 -0.98 -7.77
N PRO A 119 -36.00 -1.50 -7.10
CA PRO A 119 -36.75 -0.72 -6.13
C PRO A 119 -35.90 -0.39 -4.89
N PRO A 120 -36.23 0.71 -4.18
CA PRO A 120 -35.68 0.97 -2.86
C PRO A 120 -35.89 -0.22 -1.93
N ASN A 121 -34.86 -0.57 -1.16
CA ASN A 121 -34.87 -1.73 -0.29
C ASN A 121 -34.18 -1.41 1.05
N ASP A 122 -34.38 -2.29 2.02
CA ASP A 122 -34.00 -2.09 3.43
C ASP A 122 -32.77 -2.91 3.85
N VAL A 123 -31.98 -3.46 2.92
CA VAL A 123 -30.78 -4.27 3.28
C VAL A 123 -29.75 -3.47 4.09
N GLY A 124 -29.72 -2.14 3.90
CA GLY A 124 -28.86 -1.23 4.67
C GLY A 124 -29.14 -1.26 6.17
N TRP A 125 -30.30 -1.79 6.60
CA TRP A 125 -30.60 -1.98 8.02
C TRP A 125 -29.58 -2.89 8.71
N LEU A 126 -29.05 -3.90 8.01
CA LEU A 126 -27.98 -4.76 8.52
C LEU A 126 -26.77 -3.94 8.96
N ARG A 127 -26.46 -2.82 8.28
CA ARG A 127 -25.34 -1.93 8.60
C ARG A 127 -25.71 -0.90 9.67
N HIS A 128 -26.87 -0.26 9.52
CA HIS A 128 -27.19 0.97 10.27
C HIS A 128 -28.04 0.75 11.52
N LYS A 129 -28.87 -0.30 11.58
CA LYS A 129 -29.75 -0.56 12.73
C LYS A 129 -29.11 -1.52 13.72
N GLN A 130 -29.06 -1.11 14.99
CA GLN A 130 -28.33 -1.83 16.03
C GLN A 130 -28.83 -3.26 16.23
N ALA A 131 -30.15 -3.49 16.18
CA ALA A 131 -30.73 -4.83 16.30
C ALA A 131 -30.29 -5.80 15.20
N PHE A 132 -30.04 -5.31 13.97
CA PHE A 132 -29.76 -6.14 12.81
C PHE A 132 -28.27 -6.41 12.55
N LYS A 133 -27.37 -5.67 13.22
CA LYS A 133 -25.91 -5.85 13.09
C LYS A 133 -25.43 -7.31 13.30
N PRO A 134 -25.97 -8.10 14.24
CA PRO A 134 -25.56 -9.49 14.41
C PRO A 134 -25.75 -10.36 13.16
N LEU A 135 -26.69 -10.00 12.27
CA LEU A 135 -27.02 -10.76 11.05
C LEU A 135 -26.07 -10.48 9.87
N GLN A 136 -25.17 -9.50 9.98
CA GLN A 136 -24.20 -9.15 8.92
C GLN A 136 -23.32 -10.33 8.49
N LYS A 137 -22.98 -11.23 9.43
CA LYS A 137 -22.10 -12.38 9.16
C LYS A 137 -22.84 -13.58 8.58
N THR A 138 -24.14 -13.68 8.79
CA THR A 138 -24.96 -14.83 8.41
C THR A 138 -25.74 -14.52 7.13
N LEU A 139 -26.68 -13.58 7.20
CA LEU A 139 -27.65 -13.34 6.13
C LEU A 139 -27.04 -12.65 4.91
N ALA A 140 -26.05 -11.76 5.08
CA ALA A 140 -25.55 -10.96 3.97
C ALA A 140 -24.96 -11.83 2.84
N LEU A 141 -24.13 -12.82 3.22
CA LEU A 141 -23.53 -13.73 2.24
C LEU A 141 -24.52 -14.78 1.74
N GLU A 142 -25.39 -15.28 2.64
CA GLU A 142 -26.45 -16.21 2.26
C GLU A 142 -27.38 -15.62 1.19
N TRP A 143 -27.77 -14.35 1.35
CA TRP A 143 -28.64 -13.67 0.40
C TRP A 143 -27.94 -13.39 -0.94
N LEU A 144 -26.66 -13.03 -0.94
CA LEU A 144 -25.87 -12.91 -2.18
C LEU A 144 -25.80 -14.22 -2.97
N GLU A 145 -25.74 -15.36 -2.28
CA GLU A 145 -25.72 -16.68 -2.91
C GLU A 145 -27.11 -17.13 -3.39
N ARG A 146 -28.16 -16.90 -2.58
CA ARG A 146 -29.52 -17.39 -2.86
C ARG A 146 -30.30 -16.54 -3.87
N PHE A 147 -30.00 -15.25 -3.98
CA PHE A 147 -30.75 -14.31 -4.80
C PHE A 147 -29.84 -13.59 -5.83
N PRO A 148 -29.31 -14.29 -6.84
CA PRO A 148 -28.40 -13.70 -7.83
C PRO A 148 -29.04 -12.58 -8.66
N GLU A 149 -30.36 -12.64 -8.88
CA GLU A 149 -31.16 -11.67 -9.66
C GLU A 149 -31.75 -10.54 -8.80
N MET A 150 -31.21 -10.31 -7.60
CA MET A 150 -31.71 -9.28 -6.68
C MET A 150 -31.52 -7.85 -7.25
N PRO A 151 -32.24 -6.84 -6.70
CA PRO A 151 -32.00 -5.43 -7.00
C PRO A 151 -30.51 -5.05 -6.90
N LYS A 152 -30.02 -4.26 -7.86
CA LYS A 152 -28.59 -3.89 -7.95
C LYS A 152 -28.13 -3.14 -6.71
N GLY A 153 -28.95 -2.22 -6.20
CA GLY A 153 -28.66 -1.48 -4.97
C GLY A 153 -28.57 -2.42 -3.75
N ALA A 154 -29.41 -3.45 -3.70
CA ALA A 154 -29.34 -4.47 -2.64
C ALA A 154 -28.02 -5.26 -2.73
N ARG A 155 -27.66 -5.70 -3.95
CA ARG A 155 -26.43 -6.45 -4.21
C ARG A 155 -25.17 -5.66 -3.82
N ASP A 156 -25.08 -4.39 -4.20
CA ASP A 156 -23.95 -3.52 -3.86
C ASP A 156 -23.81 -3.40 -2.32
N ALA A 157 -24.91 -3.09 -1.63
CA ALA A 157 -24.91 -2.93 -0.17
C ALA A 157 -24.56 -4.25 0.57
N LEU A 158 -25.13 -5.38 0.15
CA LEU A 158 -24.84 -6.69 0.74
C LEU A 158 -23.38 -7.09 0.51
N PHE A 159 -22.83 -6.86 -0.69
CA PHE A 159 -21.43 -7.15 -0.98
C PHE A 159 -20.50 -6.34 -0.08
N ASP A 160 -20.79 -5.06 0.15
CA ASP A 160 -19.97 -4.23 1.02
C ASP A 160 -20.05 -4.66 2.49
N ILE A 161 -21.21 -5.15 2.95
CA ILE A 161 -21.33 -5.80 4.28
C ILE A 161 -20.46 -7.06 4.32
N CYS A 162 -20.49 -7.90 3.28
CA CYS A 162 -19.68 -9.11 3.20
C CYS A 162 -18.18 -8.82 3.16
N ALA A 163 -17.76 -7.78 2.43
CA ALA A 163 -16.36 -7.39 2.35
C ALA A 163 -15.76 -7.11 3.74
N GLU A 164 -16.56 -6.57 4.64
CA GLU A 164 -16.16 -6.20 6.00
C GLU A 164 -16.30 -7.36 7.01
N HIS A 165 -17.37 -8.16 6.92
CA HIS A 165 -17.74 -9.07 8.00
C HIS A 165 -17.79 -10.56 7.63
N ALA A 166 -17.88 -10.91 6.35
CA ALA A 166 -18.04 -12.29 5.94
C ALA A 166 -16.71 -13.07 5.89
N ASP A 167 -16.81 -14.40 5.83
CA ASP A 167 -15.66 -15.26 5.60
C ASP A 167 -15.01 -14.94 4.24
N ARG A 168 -13.73 -14.58 4.27
CA ARG A 168 -12.98 -14.13 3.10
C ARG A 168 -12.86 -15.22 2.03
N SER A 169 -12.71 -16.46 2.43
CA SER A 169 -12.55 -17.61 1.54
C SER A 169 -13.87 -17.92 0.83
N ARG A 170 -14.98 -17.91 1.58
CA ARG A 170 -16.31 -18.12 0.99
C ARG A 170 -16.71 -16.98 0.05
N LEU A 171 -16.43 -15.73 0.41
CA LEU A 171 -16.67 -14.58 -0.48
C LEU A 171 -15.83 -14.66 -1.76
N ARG A 172 -14.54 -15.05 -1.67
CA ARG A 172 -13.70 -15.30 -2.85
C ARG A 172 -14.27 -16.40 -3.74
N HIS A 173 -14.73 -17.49 -3.14
CA HIS A 173 -15.34 -18.59 -3.88
C HIS A 173 -16.60 -18.15 -4.63
N LEU A 174 -17.46 -17.35 -4.01
CA LEU A 174 -18.63 -16.75 -4.69
C LEU A 174 -18.19 -15.90 -5.90
N ILE A 175 -17.18 -15.05 -5.73
CA ILE A 175 -16.65 -14.21 -6.82
C ILE A 175 -16.11 -15.07 -7.97
N GLU A 176 -15.36 -16.12 -7.66
CA GLU A 176 -14.83 -17.07 -8.66
C GLU A 176 -15.97 -17.76 -9.42
N GLN A 177 -16.98 -18.27 -8.72
CA GLN A 177 -18.15 -18.91 -9.33
C GLN A 177 -18.88 -17.95 -10.28
N GLN A 178 -19.11 -16.71 -9.85
CA GLN A 178 -19.80 -15.70 -10.65
C GLN A 178 -18.96 -15.28 -11.87
N CYS A 179 -17.64 -15.15 -11.73
CA CYS A 179 -16.77 -14.86 -12.88
C CYS A 179 -16.70 -16.04 -13.87
N ALA A 180 -16.69 -17.27 -13.38
CA ALA A 180 -16.72 -18.46 -14.22
C ALA A 180 -18.01 -18.53 -15.05
N ALA A 181 -19.16 -18.13 -14.50
CA ALA A 181 -20.42 -18.05 -15.22
C ALA A 181 -20.41 -17.08 -16.42
N TRP A 182 -19.51 -16.09 -16.41
CA TRP A 182 -19.30 -15.15 -17.50
C TRP A 182 -18.17 -15.55 -18.46
N THR A 183 -17.40 -16.59 -18.13
CA THR A 183 -16.26 -17.01 -18.96
C THR A 183 -16.75 -17.65 -20.25
N GLY A 184 -16.43 -17.06 -21.40
CA GLY A 184 -16.89 -17.53 -22.71
C GLY A 184 -18.33 -17.15 -23.06
N ARG A 185 -19.00 -16.33 -22.24
CA ARG A 185 -20.34 -15.77 -22.49
C ARG A 185 -20.24 -14.27 -22.74
N GLU A 186 -20.89 -13.81 -23.80
CA GLU A 186 -21.04 -12.38 -24.07
C GLU A 186 -22.34 -11.85 -23.44
N ALA A 187 -22.23 -10.71 -22.73
CA ALA A 187 -23.38 -10.03 -22.15
C ALA A 187 -24.17 -9.29 -23.24
N LYS A 188 -25.45 -9.63 -23.39
CA LYS A 188 -26.33 -9.14 -24.46
C LYS A 188 -27.19 -7.97 -24.01
N THR A 189 -27.64 -7.98 -22.76
CA THR A 189 -28.45 -6.89 -22.19
C THR A 189 -27.60 -5.94 -21.35
N ASP A 190 -28.09 -4.72 -21.11
CA ASP A 190 -27.39 -3.76 -20.26
C ASP A 190 -27.35 -4.21 -18.78
N ASP A 191 -28.33 -5.00 -18.34
CA ASP A 191 -28.31 -5.64 -17.03
C ASP A 191 -27.21 -6.71 -16.93
N GLU A 192 -27.10 -7.60 -17.92
CA GLU A 192 -26.03 -8.60 -17.99
C GLU A 192 -24.64 -7.92 -18.00
N LYS A 193 -24.48 -6.83 -18.75
CA LYS A 193 -23.22 -6.06 -18.78
C LYS A 193 -22.92 -5.43 -17.42
N SER A 194 -23.93 -4.88 -16.76
CA SER A 194 -23.79 -4.29 -15.43
C SER A 194 -23.33 -5.34 -14.41
N ASP A 195 -23.89 -6.54 -14.49
CA ASP A 195 -23.62 -7.64 -13.58
C ASP A 195 -22.25 -8.28 -13.82
N GLN A 196 -21.87 -8.48 -15.08
CA GLN A 196 -20.53 -8.89 -15.44
C GLN A 196 -19.49 -7.88 -14.91
N LYS A 197 -19.70 -6.57 -15.15
CA LYS A 197 -18.80 -5.52 -14.64
C LYS A 197 -18.76 -5.49 -13.11
N PHE A 198 -19.88 -5.74 -12.45
CA PHE A 198 -19.95 -5.81 -10.99
C PHE A 198 -19.01 -6.90 -10.46
N TRP A 199 -19.12 -8.13 -10.97
CA TRP A 199 -18.32 -9.26 -10.49
C TRP A 199 -16.86 -9.18 -10.91
N PHE A 200 -16.57 -8.72 -12.13
CA PHE A 200 -15.20 -8.57 -12.64
C PHE A 200 -14.41 -7.52 -11.88
N LEU A 201 -15.04 -6.39 -11.53
CA LEU A 201 -14.41 -5.40 -10.64
C LEU A 201 -14.03 -6.05 -9.31
N ARG A 202 -14.93 -6.83 -8.71
CA ARG A 202 -14.68 -7.48 -7.41
C ARG A 202 -13.63 -8.58 -7.50
N ALA A 203 -13.57 -9.30 -8.60
CA ALA A 203 -12.48 -10.24 -8.88
C ALA A 203 -11.11 -9.56 -8.88
N LEU A 204 -10.99 -8.38 -9.50
CA LEU A 204 -9.75 -7.61 -9.49
C LEU A 204 -9.28 -7.28 -8.07
N PHE A 205 -10.17 -6.92 -7.16
CA PHE A 205 -9.78 -6.61 -5.78
C PHE A 205 -9.53 -7.88 -4.95
N PHE A 206 -10.44 -8.85 -4.95
CA PHE A 206 -10.46 -9.94 -3.96
C PHE A 206 -9.66 -11.19 -4.35
N LEU A 207 -9.49 -11.47 -5.64
CA LEU A 207 -8.71 -12.62 -6.13
C LEU A 207 -7.26 -12.23 -6.34
N GLU A 208 -6.31 -13.06 -5.94
CA GLU A 208 -4.88 -12.77 -6.16
C GLU A 208 -4.56 -12.72 -7.64
N ASP A 209 -4.96 -13.77 -8.37
CA ASP A 209 -4.84 -13.92 -9.81
C ASP A 209 -6.23 -14.04 -10.46
N PRO A 210 -6.87 -12.92 -10.84
CA PRO A 210 -8.16 -12.96 -11.51
C PRO A 210 -8.03 -13.62 -12.91
N PRO A 211 -9.07 -14.32 -13.40
CA PRO A 211 -9.06 -14.92 -14.75
C PRO A 211 -8.73 -13.89 -15.84
N GLY A 212 -8.00 -14.29 -16.88
CA GLY A 212 -7.58 -13.37 -17.96
C GLY A 212 -8.75 -12.62 -18.63
N ALA A 213 -9.92 -13.27 -18.76
CA ALA A 213 -11.13 -12.67 -19.28
C ALA A 213 -11.62 -11.45 -18.47
N VAL A 214 -11.34 -11.40 -17.16
CA VAL A 214 -11.63 -10.24 -16.30
C VAL A 214 -10.83 -9.05 -16.78
N TRP A 215 -9.52 -9.24 -17.02
CA TRP A 215 -8.64 -8.15 -17.47
C TRP A 215 -9.01 -7.65 -18.87
N GLU A 216 -9.29 -8.56 -19.80
CA GLU A 216 -9.71 -8.20 -21.16
C GLU A 216 -11.01 -7.38 -21.16
N ALA A 217 -11.99 -7.78 -20.36
CA ALA A 217 -13.25 -7.06 -20.26
C ALA A 217 -13.11 -5.70 -19.57
N LEU A 218 -12.24 -5.57 -18.56
CA LEU A 218 -11.96 -4.29 -17.92
C LEU A 218 -11.25 -3.34 -18.90
N LYS A 219 -10.25 -3.82 -19.65
CA LYS A 219 -9.49 -3.05 -20.67
C LYS A 219 -10.37 -2.60 -21.84
N ALA A 220 -11.36 -3.41 -22.23
CA ALA A 220 -12.21 -3.13 -23.38
C ALA A 220 -13.10 -1.88 -23.21
N ASP A 221 -13.40 -1.47 -21.98
CA ASP A 221 -14.22 -0.28 -21.70
C ASP A 221 -13.40 0.80 -20.97
N PRO A 222 -12.99 1.88 -21.66
CA PRO A 222 -12.30 3.02 -21.06
C PRO A 222 -12.98 3.62 -19.83
N GLN A 223 -14.31 3.53 -19.74
CA GLN A 223 -15.08 4.08 -18.61
C GLN A 223 -14.97 3.25 -17.34
N THR A 224 -14.44 2.02 -17.41
CA THR A 224 -14.15 1.19 -16.24
C THR A 224 -13.25 1.91 -15.23
N ILE A 225 -12.38 2.83 -15.68
CA ILE A 225 -11.54 3.65 -14.80
C ILE A 225 -12.35 4.44 -13.76
N THR A 226 -13.57 4.88 -14.09
CA THR A 226 -14.44 5.60 -13.16
C THR A 226 -14.90 4.72 -12.00
N ARG A 227 -15.16 3.43 -12.28
CA ARG A 227 -15.52 2.43 -11.25
C ARG A 227 -14.32 2.07 -10.38
N LEU A 228 -13.13 2.04 -10.97
CA LEU A 228 -11.88 1.85 -10.23
C LEU A 228 -11.57 3.06 -9.34
N GLU A 229 -11.78 4.27 -9.85
CA GLU A 229 -11.61 5.52 -9.08
C GLU A 229 -12.58 5.58 -7.90
N HIS A 230 -13.86 5.27 -8.11
CA HIS A 230 -14.84 5.25 -7.04
C HIS A 230 -14.50 4.23 -5.92
N ARG A 231 -13.69 3.20 -6.21
CA ARG A 231 -13.31 2.19 -5.19
C ARG A 231 -11.92 2.37 -4.60
N ALA A 232 -10.94 2.75 -5.42
CA ALA A 232 -9.53 2.84 -5.03
C ALA A 232 -8.98 4.27 -5.01
N GLY A 233 -9.77 5.25 -5.44
CA GLY A 233 -9.44 6.68 -5.43
C GLY A 233 -9.35 7.23 -4.01
N ARG A 234 -8.60 8.34 -3.84
CA ARG A 234 -8.31 8.91 -2.51
C ARG A 234 -9.56 9.28 -1.72
N PHE A 235 -10.61 9.79 -2.37
CA PHE A 235 -11.82 10.26 -1.70
C PHE A 235 -12.64 9.14 -1.08
N TYR A 236 -12.60 7.96 -1.67
CA TYR A 236 -13.47 6.84 -1.27
C TYR A 236 -12.72 5.80 -0.44
N ARG A 237 -11.50 6.10 0.04
CA ARG A 237 -10.71 5.19 0.88
C ARG A 237 -11.37 4.91 2.23
N ASP A 238 -12.07 5.90 2.80
CA ASP A 238 -12.77 5.73 4.07
C ASP A 238 -14.09 4.94 3.90
N ASP A 239 -14.69 4.95 2.70
CA ASP A 239 -15.89 4.17 2.33
C ASP A 239 -15.57 2.74 1.83
N ALA A 240 -14.30 2.34 1.87
CA ALA A 240 -13.81 1.04 1.39
C ALA A 240 -13.45 0.07 2.53
N VAL A 241 -14.04 0.23 3.71
CA VAL A 241 -13.81 -0.67 4.85
C VAL A 241 -14.09 -2.12 4.44
N GLY A 242 -13.13 -3.01 4.72
CA GLY A 242 -13.18 -4.43 4.33
C GLY A 242 -12.64 -4.74 2.93
N TRP A 243 -12.48 -3.76 2.04
CA TRP A 243 -11.93 -4.03 0.71
C TRP A 243 -10.39 -4.16 0.74
N PRO A 244 -9.83 -5.15 0.02
CA PRO A 244 -8.37 -5.31 -0.05
C PRO A 244 -7.75 -4.19 -0.87
N VAL A 245 -6.54 -3.78 -0.49
CA VAL A 245 -5.73 -2.83 -1.27
C VAL A 245 -5.21 -3.52 -2.53
N LEU A 246 -5.13 -2.79 -3.64
CA LEU A 246 -4.55 -3.28 -4.89
C LEU A 246 -3.04 -3.57 -4.72
N SER A 247 -2.59 -4.74 -5.16
CA SER A 247 -1.17 -5.12 -5.19
C SER A 247 -0.42 -4.38 -6.29
N ALA A 248 0.91 -4.32 -6.19
CA ALA A 248 1.77 -3.68 -7.19
C ALA A 248 1.50 -4.21 -8.61
N LYS A 249 1.32 -5.52 -8.78
CA LYS A 249 0.99 -6.16 -10.06
C LYS A 249 -0.34 -5.66 -10.65
N LYS A 250 -1.38 -5.52 -9.83
CA LYS A 250 -2.70 -5.05 -10.26
C LYS A 250 -2.67 -3.57 -10.60
N VAL A 251 -1.96 -2.76 -9.82
CA VAL A 251 -1.76 -1.33 -10.11
C VAL A 251 -1.04 -1.16 -11.45
N PHE A 252 0.03 -1.93 -11.71
CA PHE A 252 0.70 -1.92 -13.00
C PHE A 252 -0.24 -2.25 -14.14
N ALA A 253 -1.06 -3.29 -14.01
CA ALA A 253 -1.99 -3.68 -15.06
C ALA A 253 -3.08 -2.61 -15.31
N ILE A 254 -3.51 -1.86 -14.28
CA ILE A 254 -4.36 -0.66 -14.45
C ILE A 254 -3.61 0.43 -15.22
N LEU A 255 -2.38 0.75 -14.85
CA LEU A 255 -1.60 1.77 -15.56
C LEU A 255 -1.38 1.38 -17.03
N ASP A 256 -0.99 0.13 -17.30
CA ASP A 256 -0.78 -0.42 -18.64
C ASP A 256 -2.06 -0.39 -19.50
N ALA A 257 -3.23 -0.59 -18.89
CA ALA A 257 -4.52 -0.54 -19.56
C ALA A 257 -4.93 0.87 -19.98
N TYR A 258 -4.66 1.87 -19.15
CA TYR A 258 -5.35 3.16 -19.23
C TYR A 258 -4.44 4.36 -19.50
N VAL A 259 -3.12 4.24 -19.39
CA VAL A 259 -2.20 5.38 -19.55
C VAL A 259 -2.29 6.03 -20.94
N ASP A 260 -2.43 5.22 -21.99
CA ASP A 260 -2.55 5.71 -23.37
C ASP A 260 -3.98 6.18 -23.71
N VAL A 261 -4.97 5.62 -23.01
CA VAL A 261 -6.40 5.92 -23.20
C VAL A 261 -6.76 7.26 -22.55
N TRP A 262 -6.15 7.55 -21.40
CA TRP A 262 -6.40 8.73 -20.58
C TRP A 262 -5.10 9.55 -20.44
N PRO A 263 -4.74 10.35 -21.47
CA PRO A 263 -3.49 11.08 -21.48
C PRO A 263 -3.45 12.14 -20.39
N LYS A 264 -2.23 12.62 -20.11
CA LYS A 264 -1.99 13.71 -19.17
C LYS A 264 -2.79 14.95 -19.52
N VAL A 265 -3.52 15.44 -18.53
CA VAL A 265 -4.22 16.73 -18.56
C VAL A 265 -3.75 17.62 -17.43
N PHE A 266 -3.97 18.93 -17.57
CA PHE A 266 -3.73 19.87 -16.48
C PHE A 266 -4.69 19.57 -15.32
N LEU A 267 -4.16 19.45 -14.10
CA LEU A 267 -4.96 19.24 -12.91
C LEU A 267 -5.06 20.55 -12.11
N PRO A 268 -6.26 21.12 -11.92
CA PRO A 268 -6.45 22.31 -11.10
C PRO A 268 -6.15 22.01 -9.62
N SER A 269 -5.85 23.07 -8.86
CA SER A 269 -5.56 22.97 -7.41
C SER A 269 -6.78 22.68 -6.54
N SER A 270 -7.99 22.83 -7.08
CA SER A 270 -9.27 22.45 -6.46
C SER A 270 -9.99 21.45 -7.35
N TRP A 271 -10.58 20.41 -6.75
CA TRP A 271 -11.22 19.32 -7.49
C TRP A 271 -12.37 18.68 -6.70
N GLY A 272 -13.36 18.09 -7.39
CA GLY A 272 -14.56 17.53 -6.77
C GLY A 272 -15.41 16.62 -7.68
N THR A 273 -16.63 16.29 -7.24
CA THR A 273 -17.54 15.32 -7.88
C THR A 273 -18.10 15.74 -9.25
N GLY A 274 -17.73 16.92 -9.76
CA GLY A 274 -18.16 17.46 -11.05
C GLY A 274 -17.02 17.66 -12.06
N ASP A 275 -15.81 17.18 -11.75
CA ASP A 275 -14.66 17.37 -12.62
C ASP A 275 -14.81 16.64 -13.98
N PRO A 276 -14.16 17.16 -15.04
CA PRO A 276 -14.15 16.48 -16.34
C PRO A 276 -13.61 15.04 -16.22
N PRO A 277 -14.19 14.07 -16.96
CA PRO A 277 -13.78 12.67 -16.88
C PRO A 277 -12.28 12.44 -17.11
N GLY A 278 -11.65 13.22 -18.00
CA GLY A 278 -10.21 13.14 -18.25
C GLY A 278 -9.36 13.59 -17.06
N GLU A 279 -9.80 14.61 -16.32
CA GLU A 279 -9.11 15.06 -15.10
C GLU A 279 -9.25 14.03 -13.98
N THR A 280 -10.46 13.50 -13.78
CA THR A 280 -10.72 12.43 -12.80
C THR A 280 -9.89 11.18 -13.09
N ALA A 281 -9.87 10.73 -14.34
CA ALA A 281 -9.11 9.58 -14.79
C ALA A 281 -7.59 9.77 -14.59
N TYR A 282 -7.03 10.86 -15.10
CA TYR A 282 -5.60 11.12 -14.96
C TYR A 282 -5.18 11.27 -13.50
N ARG A 283 -5.98 11.97 -12.68
CA ARG A 283 -5.75 12.10 -11.24
C ARG A 283 -5.75 10.75 -10.54
N PHE A 284 -6.69 9.87 -10.88
CA PHE A 284 -6.71 8.50 -10.37
C PHE A 284 -5.44 7.74 -10.74
N LEU A 285 -4.96 7.82 -11.99
CA LEU A 285 -3.71 7.17 -12.42
C LEU A 285 -2.49 7.72 -11.66
N SER A 286 -2.40 9.05 -11.49
CA SER A 286 -1.35 9.70 -10.70
C SER A 286 -1.40 9.32 -9.22
N ASP A 287 -2.56 9.00 -8.67
CA ASP A 287 -2.70 8.60 -7.27
C ASP A 287 -2.49 7.11 -7.05
N VAL A 288 -3.03 6.25 -7.92
CA VAL A 288 -3.01 4.79 -7.76
C VAL A 288 -1.58 4.25 -7.87
N VAL A 289 -0.72 4.87 -8.68
CA VAL A 289 0.71 4.47 -8.82
C VAL A 289 1.44 4.44 -7.47
N HIS A 290 1.06 5.31 -6.54
CA HIS A 290 1.66 5.38 -5.20
C HIS A 290 1.35 4.15 -4.33
N LEU A 291 0.35 3.33 -4.70
CA LEU A 291 0.06 2.07 -4.02
C LEU A 291 1.16 1.02 -4.26
N ILE A 292 1.92 1.11 -5.36
CA ILE A 292 3.02 0.18 -5.65
C ILE A 292 4.05 0.19 -4.52
N GLY A 293 4.45 1.37 -4.04
CA GLY A 293 5.43 1.52 -2.97
C GLY A 293 4.94 1.06 -1.59
N ARG A 294 3.65 0.75 -1.42
CA ARG A 294 3.09 0.24 -0.15
C ARG A 294 3.23 -1.28 -0.02
N ASP A 295 3.40 -1.98 -1.14
CA ASP A 295 3.53 -3.43 -1.19
C ASP A 295 4.86 -3.91 -0.55
N SER A 296 5.11 -5.22 -0.52
CA SER A 296 6.43 -5.73 -0.13
C SER A 296 7.50 -5.33 -1.16
N PRO A 297 8.78 -5.16 -0.75
CA PRO A 297 9.87 -4.92 -1.69
C PRO A 297 9.90 -5.95 -2.83
N ASP A 298 9.64 -7.22 -2.53
CA ASP A 298 9.68 -8.33 -3.51
C ASP A 298 8.62 -8.20 -4.61
N GLN A 299 7.46 -7.60 -4.29
CA GLN A 299 6.38 -7.36 -5.27
C GLN A 299 6.51 -6.01 -5.97
N SER A 300 6.98 -4.99 -5.26
CA SER A 300 7.06 -3.61 -5.76
C SER A 300 8.25 -3.38 -6.69
N LEU A 301 9.44 -3.89 -6.38
CA LEU A 301 10.66 -3.65 -7.18
C LEU A 301 10.52 -4.13 -8.63
N PRO A 302 10.05 -5.35 -8.93
CA PRO A 302 9.91 -5.80 -10.32
C PRO A 302 8.92 -4.95 -11.13
N VAL A 303 7.90 -4.40 -10.46
CA VAL A 303 6.91 -3.53 -11.10
C VAL A 303 7.48 -2.15 -11.37
N LEU A 304 8.25 -1.59 -10.41
CA LEU A 304 8.91 -0.31 -10.58
C LEU A 304 9.95 -0.34 -11.71
N ASP A 305 10.67 -1.46 -11.85
CA ASP A 305 11.60 -1.65 -12.97
C ASP A 305 10.90 -1.68 -14.33
N LYS A 306 9.72 -2.32 -14.41
CA LYS A 306 8.88 -2.28 -15.62
C LYS A 306 8.40 -0.87 -15.93
N LEU A 307 7.94 -0.11 -14.93
CA LEU A 307 7.52 1.28 -15.14
C LEU A 307 8.67 2.18 -15.61
N LEU A 308 9.88 1.97 -15.09
CA LEU A 308 11.06 2.78 -15.45
C LEU A 308 11.65 2.43 -16.81
N SER A 309 11.33 1.25 -17.36
CA SER A 309 11.83 0.80 -18.67
C SER A 309 10.87 1.07 -19.84
N ASP A 310 9.62 1.46 -19.55
CA ASP A 310 8.62 1.82 -20.57
C ASP A 310 8.40 3.35 -20.57
N ASP A 311 8.67 3.97 -21.73
CA ASP A 311 8.60 5.41 -21.95
C ASP A 311 7.18 5.97 -21.87
N ARG A 312 6.14 5.14 -22.04
CA ARG A 312 4.73 5.56 -21.85
C ARG A 312 4.47 6.06 -20.43
N PHE A 313 5.28 5.61 -19.46
CA PHE A 313 5.15 5.99 -18.05
C PHE A 313 6.11 7.12 -17.63
N ALA A 314 6.69 7.87 -18.59
CA ALA A 314 7.68 8.92 -18.30
C ALA A 314 7.21 9.93 -17.23
N ASP A 315 5.93 10.28 -17.21
CA ASP A 315 5.34 11.17 -16.20
C ASP A 315 5.42 10.61 -14.77
N PHE A 316 5.43 9.29 -14.61
CA PHE A 316 5.51 8.60 -13.32
C PHE A 316 6.95 8.23 -12.94
N HIS A 317 7.94 8.38 -13.82
CA HIS A 317 9.32 7.94 -13.57
C HIS A 317 9.94 8.57 -12.33
N ARG A 318 9.66 9.85 -12.06
CA ARG A 318 10.16 10.54 -10.85
C ARG A 318 9.64 9.85 -9.58
N ASP A 319 8.35 9.61 -9.53
CA ASP A 319 7.70 9.01 -8.37
C ASP A 319 8.09 7.53 -8.24
N ALA A 320 8.23 6.82 -9.37
CA ALA A 320 8.73 5.44 -9.42
C ALA A 320 10.17 5.32 -8.90
N ARG A 321 11.09 6.24 -9.25
CA ARG A 321 12.47 6.26 -8.70
C ARG A 321 12.46 6.47 -7.19
N SER A 322 11.63 7.40 -6.70
CA SER A 322 11.47 7.65 -5.26
C SER A 322 10.95 6.41 -4.52
N MET A 323 9.89 5.77 -5.05
CA MET A 323 9.34 4.54 -4.49
C MET A 323 10.34 3.38 -4.53
N LYS A 324 11.14 3.27 -5.60
CA LYS A 324 12.18 2.24 -5.72
C LYS A 324 13.26 2.42 -4.65
N ALA A 325 13.73 3.65 -4.45
CA ALA A 325 14.67 3.95 -3.36
C ALA A 325 14.08 3.63 -1.98
N ALA A 326 12.80 3.92 -1.76
CA ALA A 326 12.11 3.58 -0.51
C ALA A 326 11.95 2.05 -0.32
N ALA A 327 11.64 1.31 -1.38
CA ALA A 327 11.52 -0.16 -1.35
C ALA A 327 12.87 -0.83 -1.03
N HIS A 328 13.96 -0.38 -1.65
CA HIS A 328 15.32 -0.85 -1.31
C HIS A 328 15.67 -0.57 0.16
N ARG A 329 15.38 0.64 0.68
CA ARG A 329 15.57 0.93 2.11
C ARG A 329 14.76 0.00 3.01
N LYS A 330 13.50 -0.30 2.66
CA LYS A 330 12.64 -1.22 3.42
C LYS A 330 13.19 -2.66 3.39
N GLN A 331 13.75 -3.08 2.26
CA GLN A 331 14.43 -4.37 2.11
C GLN A 331 15.68 -4.45 2.97
N ALA A 332 16.54 -3.43 2.94
CA ALA A 332 17.74 -3.35 3.77
C ALA A 332 17.42 -3.35 5.28
N LEU A 333 16.33 -2.68 5.68
CA LEU A 333 15.85 -2.67 7.06
C LEU A 333 15.24 -4.02 7.50
N GLN A 334 14.64 -4.81 6.60
CA GLN A 334 14.13 -6.14 6.96
C GLN A 334 15.26 -7.09 7.38
N ASP A 335 16.43 -6.95 6.76
CA ASP A 335 17.61 -7.75 7.07
C ASP A 335 18.49 -7.12 8.18
N PHE A 336 18.13 -5.93 8.67
CA PHE A 336 18.87 -5.26 9.73
C PHE A 336 18.67 -5.97 11.07
N ARG A 337 19.76 -6.47 11.65
CA ARG A 337 19.80 -6.97 13.02
C ARG A 337 20.70 -6.09 13.86
N THR A 338 20.17 -5.60 14.97
CA THR A 338 20.98 -4.90 15.97
C THR A 338 21.93 -5.91 16.62
N PRO A 339 23.26 -5.64 16.64
CA PRO A 339 24.20 -6.54 17.30
C PRO A 339 23.89 -6.61 18.80
N SER A 340 23.89 -7.83 19.36
CA SER A 340 23.71 -8.00 20.80
C SER A 340 24.99 -7.63 21.55
N ALA A 341 24.91 -7.39 22.86
CA ALA A 341 26.10 -7.14 23.69
C ALA A 341 27.12 -8.30 23.60
N LYS A 342 26.64 -9.53 23.42
CA LYS A 342 27.49 -10.71 23.21
C LYS A 342 28.21 -10.65 21.85
N ASP A 343 27.55 -10.14 20.82
CA ASP A 343 28.14 -10.00 19.49
C ASP A 343 29.22 -8.92 19.49
N ILE A 344 29.01 -7.82 20.22
CA ILE A 344 30.03 -6.78 20.44
C ILE A 344 31.26 -7.34 21.17
N VAL A 345 31.05 -8.12 22.25
CA VAL A 345 32.15 -8.77 22.99
C VAL A 345 32.87 -9.78 22.09
N ASN A 346 32.15 -10.56 21.28
CA ASN A 346 32.76 -11.51 20.35
C ASN A 346 33.55 -10.82 19.23
N PHE A 347 33.12 -9.65 18.77
CA PHE A 347 33.87 -8.86 17.81
C PHE A 347 35.19 -8.37 18.42
N LEU A 348 35.13 -7.76 19.60
CA LEU A 348 36.31 -7.22 20.28
C LEU A 348 37.30 -8.31 20.73
N ASP A 349 36.82 -9.41 21.31
CA ASP A 349 37.68 -10.42 21.92
C ASP A 349 38.06 -11.56 20.96
N HIS A 350 37.26 -11.82 19.92
CA HIS A 350 37.42 -13.00 19.05
C HIS A 350 37.41 -12.68 17.54
N SER A 351 37.42 -11.40 17.16
CA SER A 351 37.36 -10.94 15.76
C SER A 351 36.21 -11.58 14.96
N LYS A 352 35.09 -11.88 15.63
CA LYS A 352 33.88 -12.39 14.96
C LYS A 352 32.99 -11.22 14.55
N PHE A 353 32.80 -11.07 13.25
CA PHE A 353 31.95 -10.02 12.65
C PHE A 353 30.47 -10.31 12.93
N ALA A 354 29.74 -9.31 13.42
CA ALA A 354 28.29 -9.37 13.61
C ALA A 354 27.55 -8.74 12.43
N THR A 355 28.16 -7.74 11.79
CA THR A 355 27.58 -6.97 10.70
C THR A 355 28.60 -6.69 9.58
N VAL A 356 28.12 -6.25 8.42
CA VAL A 356 28.99 -5.77 7.32
C VAL A 356 29.62 -4.41 7.65
N GLU A 357 29.01 -3.64 8.55
CA GLU A 357 29.59 -2.41 9.09
C GLU A 357 30.85 -2.70 9.91
N ASP A 358 30.88 -3.79 10.70
CA ASP A 358 32.09 -4.23 11.42
C ASP A 358 33.23 -4.55 10.45
N LEU A 359 32.91 -5.21 9.32
CA LEU A 359 33.88 -5.50 8.27
C LEU A 359 34.39 -4.20 7.61
N ARG A 360 33.52 -3.20 7.41
CA ARG A 360 33.89 -1.88 6.88
C ARG A 360 34.83 -1.17 7.82
N ALA A 361 34.50 -1.11 9.11
CA ALA A 361 35.33 -0.49 10.13
C ALA A 361 36.72 -1.13 10.19
N LEU A 362 36.80 -2.47 10.19
CA LEU A 362 38.07 -3.19 10.16
C LEU A 362 38.90 -2.85 8.90
N LEU A 363 38.29 -2.84 7.72
CA LEU A 363 39.04 -2.53 6.49
C LEU A 363 39.51 -1.07 6.46
N VAL A 364 38.73 -0.12 7.00
CA VAL A 364 39.17 1.27 7.15
C VAL A 364 40.39 1.35 8.08
N GLU A 365 40.38 0.62 9.19
CA GLU A 365 41.52 0.53 10.11
C GLU A 365 42.75 -0.11 9.44
N GLU A 366 42.56 -1.19 8.70
CA GLU A 366 43.64 -1.89 7.99
C GLU A 366 44.22 -1.05 6.85
N LEU A 367 43.42 -0.21 6.19
CA LEU A 367 43.91 0.80 5.25
C LEU A 367 44.69 1.91 5.95
N ALA A 368 44.34 2.28 7.18
CA ALA A 368 45.11 3.24 7.98
C ALA A 368 46.44 2.63 8.48
N GLU A 369 46.47 1.35 8.82
CA GLU A 369 47.70 0.59 9.06
C GLU A 369 48.56 0.51 7.81
N TYR A 370 47.94 0.25 6.64
CA TYR A 370 48.62 0.24 5.35
C TYR A 370 49.28 1.61 5.08
N GLN A 371 48.56 2.71 5.31
CA GLN A 371 49.08 4.07 5.17
C GLN A 371 50.32 4.31 6.05
N ARG A 372 50.27 3.90 7.33
CA ARG A 372 51.40 4.04 8.26
C ARG A 372 52.61 3.24 7.81
N TRP A 373 52.38 2.02 7.32
CA TRP A 373 53.44 1.20 6.77
C TRP A 373 54.06 1.83 5.52
N VAL A 374 53.24 2.30 4.58
CA VAL A 374 53.73 2.96 3.35
C VAL A 374 54.62 4.17 3.65
N GLN A 375 54.27 4.98 4.65
CA GLN A 375 55.01 6.20 4.98
C GLN A 375 56.17 5.99 5.97
N GLY A 376 56.13 4.93 6.78
CA GLY A 376 56.99 4.81 7.97
C GLY A 376 57.92 3.60 7.98
N ALA A 377 57.80 2.65 7.05
CA ALA A 377 58.66 1.48 7.06
C ALA A 377 60.07 1.79 6.52
N GLU A 378 61.09 1.20 7.15
CA GLU A 378 62.51 1.35 6.77
C GLU A 378 62.83 0.86 5.35
N THR A 379 62.00 -0.05 4.81
CA THR A 379 62.18 -0.65 3.48
C THR A 379 61.65 0.20 2.33
N ASP A 380 61.26 1.46 2.60
CA ASP A 380 60.69 2.41 1.63
C ASP A 380 59.65 1.78 0.69
N PRO A 381 58.55 1.22 1.26
CA PRO A 381 57.51 0.56 0.49
C PRO A 381 56.81 1.49 -0.51
N LEU A 382 56.89 2.81 -0.34
CA LEU A 382 56.33 3.77 -1.29
C LEU A 382 56.86 3.55 -2.72
N ASN A 383 58.10 3.09 -2.88
CA ASN A 383 58.70 2.84 -4.19
C ASN A 383 57.97 1.79 -5.03
N MET A 384 57.16 0.90 -4.43
CA MET A 384 56.36 -0.05 -5.21
C MET A 384 55.27 0.62 -6.06
N PHE A 385 54.86 1.83 -5.66
CA PHE A 385 53.90 2.66 -6.41
C PHE A 385 54.56 3.55 -7.46
N TYR A 386 55.89 3.51 -7.56
CA TYR A 386 56.67 4.31 -8.50
C TYR A 386 57.71 3.50 -9.29
N PRO A 387 57.33 2.41 -9.98
CA PRO A 387 58.28 1.65 -10.78
C PRO A 387 58.84 2.54 -11.90
N GLY A 388 60.17 2.67 -11.96
CA GLY A 388 60.82 3.54 -12.94
C GLY A 388 60.70 5.04 -12.64
N GLY A 389 60.20 5.41 -11.45
CA GLY A 389 60.11 6.81 -11.01
C GLY A 389 58.78 7.51 -11.32
N GLU A 390 57.92 6.91 -12.14
CA GLU A 390 56.57 7.39 -12.42
C GLU A 390 55.53 6.65 -11.58
N HIS A 391 54.45 7.33 -11.21
CA HIS A 391 53.41 6.71 -10.40
C HIS A 391 52.63 5.65 -11.17
N LEU A 392 52.15 4.62 -10.46
CA LEU A 392 51.28 3.60 -11.03
C LEU A 392 49.89 4.14 -11.44
N ASP A 393 49.22 3.42 -12.33
CA ASP A 393 47.81 3.62 -12.64
C ASP A 393 46.89 3.03 -11.56
N GLU A 394 45.58 3.26 -11.69
CA GLU A 394 44.59 2.82 -10.69
C GLU A 394 44.58 1.30 -10.50
N ASN A 395 44.63 0.54 -11.60
CA ASN A 395 44.57 -0.92 -11.56
C ASN A 395 45.82 -1.54 -10.93
N SER A 396 47.01 -1.07 -11.34
CA SER A 396 48.27 -1.60 -10.80
C SER A 396 48.43 -1.24 -9.32
N SER A 397 48.00 -0.03 -8.93
CA SER A 397 48.01 0.39 -7.52
C SER A 397 47.04 -0.45 -6.68
N ARG A 398 45.84 -0.71 -7.19
CA ARG A 398 44.85 -1.60 -6.57
C ARG A 398 45.44 -2.99 -6.32
N ASP A 399 46.11 -3.57 -7.30
CA ASP A 399 46.68 -4.92 -7.18
C ASP A 399 47.70 -4.99 -6.03
N ARG A 400 48.56 -3.96 -5.87
CA ARG A 400 49.51 -3.86 -4.74
C ARG A 400 48.82 -3.73 -3.39
N ILE A 401 47.68 -3.06 -3.33
CA ILE A 401 46.89 -2.92 -2.12
C ILE A 401 46.26 -4.27 -1.76
N VAL A 402 45.67 -4.96 -2.74
CA VAL A 402 45.04 -6.28 -2.54
C VAL A 402 46.06 -7.32 -2.08
N ASP A 403 47.22 -7.45 -2.74
CA ASP A 403 48.25 -8.43 -2.39
C ASP A 403 48.61 -8.39 -0.90
N ARG A 404 48.69 -7.19 -0.33
CA ARG A 404 49.02 -6.97 1.08
C ARG A 404 47.82 -7.20 1.99
N LEU A 405 46.65 -6.64 1.65
CA LEU A 405 45.43 -6.84 2.42
C LEU A 405 45.12 -8.33 2.53
N GLN A 406 45.28 -9.10 1.46
CA GLN A 406 45.02 -10.53 1.44
C GLN A 406 45.80 -11.30 2.53
N VAL A 407 47.06 -10.92 2.80
CA VAL A 407 47.88 -11.56 3.85
C VAL A 407 47.30 -11.33 5.24
N ARG A 408 46.90 -10.09 5.55
CA ARG A 408 46.28 -9.72 6.84
C ARG A 408 44.89 -10.33 6.98
N MET A 409 44.09 -10.25 5.93
CA MET A 409 42.69 -10.69 5.93
C MET A 409 42.58 -12.21 6.04
N SER A 410 43.46 -12.96 5.37
CA SER A 410 43.49 -14.42 5.49
C SER A 410 43.75 -14.89 6.93
N ALA A 411 44.57 -14.15 7.69
CA ALA A 411 44.81 -14.45 9.11
C ALA A 411 43.57 -14.25 9.99
N LEU A 412 42.61 -13.44 9.54
CA LEU A 412 41.32 -13.18 10.20
C LEU A 412 40.17 -14.03 9.64
N ASN A 413 40.47 -15.07 8.85
CA ASN A 413 39.48 -15.86 8.10
C ASN A 413 38.59 -15.04 7.16
N LEU A 414 39.09 -13.89 6.69
CA LEU A 414 38.46 -13.06 5.67
C LEU A 414 39.07 -13.35 4.31
N SER A 415 38.25 -13.27 3.26
CA SER A 415 38.72 -13.36 1.88
C SER A 415 38.63 -11.99 1.22
N VAL A 416 39.77 -11.45 0.80
CA VAL A 416 39.85 -10.24 -0.05
C VAL A 416 40.39 -10.66 -1.40
N ALA A 417 39.68 -10.27 -2.46
CA ALA A 417 40.02 -10.64 -3.83
C ALA A 417 39.74 -9.49 -4.79
N ILE A 418 40.50 -9.49 -5.89
CA ILE A 418 40.16 -8.74 -7.10
C ILE A 418 39.07 -9.55 -7.80
N GLU A 419 37.82 -9.13 -7.74
CA GLU A 419 36.71 -9.88 -8.35
C GLU A 419 36.35 -9.27 -9.71
N HIS A 420 36.59 -10.04 -10.78
CA HIS A 420 36.50 -9.51 -12.15
C HIS A 420 35.15 -9.65 -12.84
N HIS A 421 34.14 -10.29 -12.24
CA HIS A 421 32.81 -10.43 -12.85
C HIS A 421 31.70 -10.51 -11.80
N MET A 422 30.99 -9.39 -11.61
CA MET A 422 29.62 -9.41 -11.07
C MET A 422 28.65 -9.73 -12.22
N ALA A 423 27.59 -10.50 -11.94
CA ALA A 423 26.52 -10.72 -12.91
C ALA A 423 25.89 -9.37 -13.32
N HIS A 424 25.66 -9.19 -14.63
CA HIS A 424 25.23 -7.92 -15.26
C HIS A 424 26.28 -6.78 -15.24
N ALA A 425 27.43 -7.02 -15.88
CA ALA A 425 28.33 -6.00 -16.45
C ALA A 425 28.87 -4.87 -15.54
N ASN A 426 28.70 -4.92 -14.22
CA ASN A 426 29.14 -3.88 -13.29
C ASN A 426 30.31 -4.35 -12.41
N ARG A 427 31.54 -3.92 -12.75
CA ARG A 427 32.80 -4.33 -12.07
C ARG A 427 33.08 -3.40 -10.87
N CYS A 428 33.36 -3.95 -9.69
CA CYS A 428 33.99 -3.22 -8.57
C CYS A 428 35.49 -3.50 -8.52
N ASP A 429 36.26 -2.60 -7.94
CA ASP A 429 37.72 -2.74 -7.92
C ASP A 429 38.19 -3.83 -6.93
N ILE A 430 37.71 -3.83 -5.69
CA ILE A 430 38.07 -4.85 -4.68
C ILE A 430 36.81 -5.34 -3.94
N THR A 431 36.74 -6.64 -3.68
CA THR A 431 35.70 -7.23 -2.83
C THR A 431 36.32 -7.90 -1.60
N ALA A 432 35.79 -7.58 -0.42
CA ALA A 432 36.03 -8.30 0.81
C ALA A 432 34.80 -9.16 1.15
N SER A 433 35.01 -10.40 1.54
CA SER A 433 33.94 -11.34 1.86
C SER A 433 34.17 -12.06 3.18
N VAL A 434 33.07 -12.23 3.92
CA VAL A 434 33.02 -12.85 5.25
C VAL A 434 31.79 -13.75 5.36
N MET A 435 31.88 -14.79 6.18
CA MET A 435 30.72 -15.59 6.57
C MET A 435 30.13 -15.05 7.87
N ILE A 436 28.91 -14.52 7.82
CA ILE A 436 28.14 -14.06 8.98
C ILE A 436 26.85 -14.88 9.03
N ASP A 437 26.57 -15.54 10.17
CA ASP A 437 25.39 -16.40 10.36
C ASP A 437 25.20 -17.46 9.26
N GLY A 438 26.29 -18.03 8.74
CA GLY A 438 26.25 -19.06 7.69
C GLY A 438 25.91 -18.53 6.29
N ARG A 439 25.81 -17.20 6.10
CA ARG A 439 25.66 -16.55 4.80
C ARG A 439 26.93 -15.80 4.42
N ARG A 440 27.28 -15.83 3.13
CA ARG A 440 28.36 -14.99 2.59
C ARG A 440 27.87 -13.56 2.54
N ARG A 441 28.63 -12.62 3.09
CA ARG A 441 28.39 -11.18 3.00
C ARG A 441 29.57 -10.52 2.30
N LEU A 442 29.28 -9.50 1.50
CA LEU A 442 30.25 -8.80 0.67
C LEU A 442 30.33 -7.32 1.06
N LEU A 443 31.55 -6.81 1.09
CA LEU A 443 31.86 -5.38 1.19
C LEU A 443 32.69 -4.99 -0.03
N VAL A 444 32.28 -3.93 -0.72
CA VAL A 444 32.93 -3.45 -1.94
C VAL A 444 33.80 -2.24 -1.65
N ILE A 445 34.94 -2.18 -2.31
CA ILE A 445 35.84 -1.02 -2.30
C ILE A 445 36.01 -0.56 -3.74
N GLU A 446 35.74 0.72 -3.98
CA GLU A 446 36.04 1.36 -5.26
C GLU A 446 37.33 2.17 -5.15
N VAL A 447 38.25 1.98 -6.09
CA VAL A 447 39.56 2.62 -6.10
C VAL A 447 39.59 3.67 -7.21
N LYS A 448 40.00 4.89 -6.89
CA LYS A 448 40.19 5.96 -7.88
C LYS A 448 41.46 6.75 -7.62
N GLY A 449 42.20 7.07 -8.66
CA GLY A 449 43.29 8.03 -8.60
C GLY A 449 42.73 9.45 -8.53
N GLN A 450 43.44 10.36 -7.86
CA GLN A 450 43.02 11.76 -7.78
C GLN A 450 42.77 12.40 -9.16
N TRP A 451 43.46 11.96 -10.21
CA TRP A 451 43.30 12.47 -11.58
C TRP A 451 42.01 12.04 -12.28
N HIS A 452 41.26 11.08 -11.74
CA HIS A 452 40.11 10.49 -12.43
C HIS A 452 38.99 11.51 -12.67
N SER A 453 38.57 11.71 -13.92
CA SER A 453 37.63 12.78 -14.32
C SER A 453 36.28 12.77 -13.58
N LYS A 454 35.86 11.61 -13.08
CA LYS A 454 34.62 11.43 -12.31
C LYS A 454 34.81 11.36 -10.79
N LEU A 455 35.98 11.71 -10.24
CA LEU A 455 36.34 11.53 -8.81
C LEU A 455 35.18 11.89 -7.84
N PHE A 456 34.62 13.09 -7.95
CA PHE A 456 33.57 13.52 -7.03
C PHE A 456 32.21 12.85 -7.27
N SER A 457 31.85 12.59 -8.53
CA SER A 457 30.57 11.95 -8.89
C SER A 457 30.58 10.42 -8.73
N ALA A 458 31.77 9.80 -8.76
CA ALA A 458 31.93 8.35 -8.76
C ALA A 458 31.54 7.73 -7.42
N ALA A 459 31.86 8.41 -6.30
CA ALA A 459 31.49 7.94 -4.97
C ALA A 459 29.97 7.77 -4.81
N SER A 460 29.16 8.67 -5.37
CA SER A 460 27.69 8.55 -5.32
C SER A 460 27.13 7.67 -6.43
N ALA A 461 27.57 7.83 -7.69
CA ALA A 461 26.95 7.15 -8.82
C ALA A 461 27.40 5.68 -8.94
N GLN A 462 28.68 5.39 -8.77
CA GLN A 462 29.21 4.04 -9.02
C GLN A 462 28.99 3.10 -7.86
N LEU A 463 28.96 3.58 -6.61
CA LEU A 463 28.67 2.73 -5.48
C LEU A 463 27.15 2.47 -5.39
N HIS A 464 26.31 3.52 -5.47
CA HIS A 464 24.85 3.39 -5.43
C HIS A 464 24.24 2.49 -6.52
N ASP A 465 24.65 2.67 -7.79
CA ASP A 465 24.14 1.85 -8.91
C ASP A 465 24.60 0.38 -8.83
N ARG A 466 25.66 0.09 -8.06
CA ARG A 466 26.22 -1.26 -7.91
C ARG A 466 25.67 -2.01 -6.69
N TYR A 467 25.26 -1.30 -5.64
CA TYR A 467 24.62 -1.91 -4.46
C TYR A 467 23.26 -2.53 -4.77
N SER A 468 22.52 -1.97 -5.72
CA SER A 468 21.17 -2.43 -6.09
C SER A 468 21.13 -3.80 -6.79
N VAL A 469 22.28 -4.43 -7.08
CA VAL A 469 22.37 -5.60 -7.96
C VAL A 469 22.73 -6.90 -7.24
N HIS A 470 23.37 -6.87 -6.05
CA HIS A 470 23.82 -8.09 -5.38
C HIS A 470 23.19 -8.30 -4.00
N PRO A 471 22.41 -9.38 -3.77
CA PRO A 471 21.70 -9.62 -2.51
C PRO A 471 22.62 -9.80 -1.29
N ASP A 472 23.89 -10.14 -1.50
CA ASP A 472 24.89 -10.29 -0.41
C ASP A 472 25.63 -8.98 -0.04
N ALA A 473 25.48 -7.90 -0.84
CA ALA A 473 26.07 -6.59 -0.56
C ALA A 473 25.10 -5.79 0.33
N ALA A 474 25.47 -5.57 1.58
CA ALA A 474 24.58 -4.95 2.58
C ALA A 474 24.54 -3.40 2.51
N ASP A 475 24.57 -2.83 1.30
CA ASP A 475 24.63 -1.38 1.03
C ASP A 475 25.82 -0.63 1.68
N GLN A 476 26.87 -1.35 2.12
CA GLN A 476 28.08 -0.78 2.72
C GLN A 476 29.23 -0.74 1.70
N GLY A 477 30.13 0.24 1.79
CA GLY A 477 31.37 0.23 1.01
C GLY A 477 32.42 1.23 1.43
N ILE A 478 33.55 1.19 0.73
CA ILE A 478 34.68 2.10 0.92
C ILE A 478 35.02 2.76 -0.41
N TYR A 479 35.13 4.09 -0.41
CA TYR A 479 35.64 4.85 -1.53
C TYR A 479 37.10 5.20 -1.25
N LEU A 480 38.02 4.48 -1.89
CA LEU A 480 39.46 4.60 -1.70
C LEU A 480 40.06 5.49 -2.80
N VAL A 481 40.63 6.62 -2.40
CA VAL A 481 41.28 7.56 -3.32
C VAL A 481 42.80 7.52 -3.15
N LEU A 482 43.50 7.35 -4.26
CA LEU A 482 44.96 7.35 -4.32
C LEU A 482 45.46 8.78 -4.54
N TRP A 483 46.19 9.32 -3.56
CA TRP A 483 46.76 10.66 -3.59
C TRP A 483 48.26 10.62 -3.84
N PHE A 484 48.72 11.18 -4.95
CA PHE A 484 50.13 11.24 -5.34
C PHE A 484 50.75 12.62 -5.14
N GLY A 485 49.97 13.58 -4.61
CA GLY A 485 50.45 14.91 -4.24
C GLY A 485 49.70 16.04 -4.93
N ALA A 486 49.91 17.26 -4.44
CA ALA A 486 49.26 18.47 -4.96
C ALA A 486 49.71 18.85 -6.39
N GLY A 487 50.83 18.29 -6.86
CA GLY A 487 51.33 18.52 -8.23
C GLY A 487 50.54 17.77 -9.30
N GLU A 488 49.81 16.73 -8.91
CA GLU A 488 49.02 15.89 -9.82
C GLU A 488 47.62 16.47 -10.08
N LYS A 489 47.01 16.05 -11.19
CA LYS A 489 45.64 16.50 -11.52
C LYS A 489 44.64 15.99 -10.49
N ILE A 490 43.62 16.78 -10.21
CA ILE A 490 42.45 16.43 -9.41
C ILE A 490 41.22 16.50 -10.30
N ALA A 491 40.47 15.40 -10.41
CA ALA A 491 39.32 15.27 -11.31
C ALA A 491 39.63 15.70 -12.77
N GLY A 492 40.82 15.38 -13.27
CA GLY A 492 41.30 15.75 -14.60
C GLY A 492 41.73 17.22 -14.75
N ARG A 493 41.70 18.03 -13.69
CA ARG A 493 42.05 19.47 -13.70
C ARG A 493 43.21 19.76 -12.75
N LYS A 494 43.99 20.81 -13.00
CA LYS A 494 44.93 21.33 -12.00
C LYS A 494 44.17 22.23 -11.05
N ASP A 495 43.81 21.68 -9.89
CA ASP A 495 43.13 22.43 -8.83
C ASP A 495 44.14 22.79 -7.74
N LEU A 496 44.48 24.07 -7.65
CA LEU A 496 45.45 24.58 -6.68
C LEU A 496 44.84 24.80 -5.29
N SER A 497 43.52 24.64 -5.13
CA SER A 497 42.83 24.84 -3.85
C SER A 497 42.94 23.64 -2.90
N ILE A 498 43.15 22.45 -3.46
CA ILE A 498 43.30 21.20 -2.70
C ILE A 498 44.77 20.81 -2.70
N THR A 499 45.45 21.07 -1.58
CA THR A 499 46.89 20.80 -1.42
C THR A 499 47.19 19.69 -0.42
N THR A 500 46.16 19.23 0.30
CA THR A 500 46.27 18.20 1.34
C THR A 500 45.25 17.09 1.16
N THR A 501 45.55 15.91 1.70
CA THR A 501 44.62 14.76 1.70
C THR A 501 43.34 15.04 2.47
N ALA A 502 43.41 15.83 3.55
CA ALA A 502 42.24 16.24 4.32
C ALA A 502 41.26 17.09 3.49
N GLN A 503 41.76 18.09 2.77
CA GLN A 503 40.93 18.91 1.88
C GLN A 503 40.28 18.09 0.77
N LEU A 504 41.00 17.11 0.21
CA LEU A 504 40.42 16.23 -0.81
C LEU A 504 39.29 15.36 -0.22
N LYS A 505 39.51 14.81 0.97
CA LYS A 505 38.51 14.02 1.68
C LYS A 505 37.23 14.83 1.92
N ASP A 506 37.38 16.04 2.46
CA ASP A 506 36.24 16.91 2.78
C ASP A 506 35.47 17.30 1.51
N ALA A 507 36.16 17.66 0.43
CA ALA A 507 35.54 17.99 -0.85
C ALA A 507 34.73 16.83 -1.46
N ILE A 508 35.16 15.57 -1.25
CA ILE A 508 34.41 14.38 -1.68
C ILE A 508 33.19 14.17 -0.77
N ILE A 509 33.35 14.30 0.55
CA ILE A 509 32.26 14.12 1.52
C ILE A 509 31.16 15.17 1.33
N GLU A 510 31.51 16.42 1.02
CA GLU A 510 30.55 17.49 0.76
C GLU A 510 29.63 17.17 -0.43
N GLN A 511 30.15 16.51 -1.47
CA GLN A 511 29.38 16.11 -2.65
C GLN A 511 28.61 14.79 -2.47
N LEU A 512 28.88 14.03 -1.40
CA LEU A 512 28.14 12.81 -1.08
C LEU A 512 26.75 13.15 -0.50
N PRO A 513 25.66 12.57 -1.03
CA PRO A 513 24.33 12.64 -0.42
C PRO A 513 24.36 12.21 1.05
N VAL A 514 23.60 12.91 1.90
CA VAL A 514 23.57 12.69 3.36
C VAL A 514 23.29 11.23 3.73
N ASP A 515 22.42 10.55 2.98
CA ASP A 515 22.06 9.15 3.22
C ASP A 515 23.24 8.19 2.99
N LEU A 516 24.12 8.48 2.03
CA LEU A 516 25.28 7.64 1.71
C LEU A 516 26.44 7.82 2.69
N ARG A 517 26.52 8.97 3.38
CA ARG A 517 27.58 9.26 4.36
C ARG A 517 27.61 8.28 5.55
N ARG A 518 26.50 7.57 5.82
CA ARG A 518 26.41 6.59 6.91
C ARG A 518 26.94 5.21 6.53
N VAL A 519 26.92 4.88 5.24
CA VAL A 519 27.18 3.52 4.74
C VAL A 519 28.42 3.44 3.85
N ILE A 520 29.00 4.58 3.47
CA ILE A 520 30.24 4.69 2.70
C ILE A 520 31.30 5.46 3.50
N ASP A 521 32.47 4.85 3.69
CA ASP A 521 33.66 5.57 4.18
C ASP A 521 34.54 6.06 3.03
N VAL A 522 34.95 7.32 3.10
CA VAL A 522 35.95 7.89 2.18
C VAL A 522 37.32 7.80 2.82
N VAL A 523 38.22 7.06 2.18
CA VAL A 523 39.61 6.86 2.61
C VAL A 523 40.54 7.45 1.55
N ILE A 524 41.46 8.32 1.97
CA ILE A 524 42.51 8.85 1.11
C ILE A 524 43.82 8.15 1.48
N LEU A 525 44.41 7.43 0.52
CA LEU A 525 45.72 6.82 0.65
C LEU A 525 46.76 7.77 0.06
N ASP A 526 47.54 8.39 0.93
CA ASP A 526 48.66 9.26 0.63
C ASP A 526 49.88 8.45 0.17
N LEU A 527 50.07 8.45 -1.14
CA LEU A 527 51.18 7.91 -1.90
C LEU A 527 52.09 9.03 -2.44
N SER A 528 52.03 10.24 -1.88
CA SER A 528 52.89 11.33 -2.33
C SER A 528 54.34 11.12 -1.88
N ARG A 529 55.29 11.45 -2.75
CA ARG A 529 56.71 11.54 -2.36
C ARG A 529 56.92 12.85 -1.60
N ARG A 530 57.50 12.76 -0.40
CA ARG A 530 57.95 13.95 0.31
C ARG A 530 59.15 14.55 -0.45
N PRO A 531 59.21 15.88 -0.59
CA PRO A 531 60.29 16.57 -1.30
C PRO A 531 61.66 16.38 -0.63
#